data_AF-A0A6G0UC58-F1
#
_entry.id   AF-A0A6G0UC58-F1
#
_cell.length_a   1.000
_cell.length_b   1.000
_cell.length_c   1.000
_cell.angle_alpha   90.00
_cell.angle_beta   90.00
_cell.angle_gamma   90.00
#
_symmetry.space_group_name_H-M   'P 1'
#
loop_
_entity.id
_entity.type
_entity.pdbx_description
1 polymer ?
#
loop_
_entity_poly.entity_id
_entity_poly.type
_entity_poly.pdbx_seq_one_letter_code
_entity_poly.pdbx_strand_id
1 'polypeptide(L)'
;MTVVGRSRSLNRIHPTGINGTDPKFPETSSIEDSAQQQLQYRVNDIPEWKQCILLGLQQTMICFSGCLIAPYLVSEIACAGIATTALRVRLISSAFIVTGVTTFMQSALGLRLAILQGPSFTFLPPLFAFASLPEIQCNATSSDIIPEEIYLENIRTIQGSLMLSSLSLILLGSCGLIGVIARYIGPVTICPLLILLCVGNVHVIVEKAEMHWISIA
;
A
#
# COMPACT_ATOMS: atom_id res chain seq x y z
N MET A 1 -9.34 0.27 -10.72
CA MET A 1 -8.87 1.32 -11.65
C MET A 1 -8.70 0.70 -13.02
N THR A 2 -9.72 0.87 -13.86
CA THR A 2 -9.82 0.25 -15.19
C THR A 2 -8.97 1.07 -16.15
N VAL A 3 -7.89 0.47 -16.65
CA VAL A 3 -7.02 1.09 -17.65
C VAL A 3 -7.76 1.06 -18.99
N VAL A 4 -8.24 2.24 -19.40
CA VAL A 4 -8.75 2.48 -20.75
C VAL A 4 -7.64 2.17 -21.74
N GLY A 5 -7.91 1.16 -22.57
CA GLY A 5 -7.02 0.72 -23.63
C GLY A 5 -6.82 1.78 -24.71
N ARG A 6 -5.56 1.96 -25.08
CA ARG A 6 -5.03 2.18 -26.43
C ARG A 6 -6.08 2.27 -27.55
N SER A 7 -6.21 3.44 -28.16
CA SER A 7 -6.54 3.54 -29.60
C SER A 7 -5.80 4.71 -30.24
N ARG A 8 -5.04 4.39 -31.30
CA ARG A 8 -4.36 5.34 -32.17
C ARG A 8 -5.38 5.99 -33.11
N SER A 9 -5.12 7.26 -33.44
CA SER A 9 -5.39 7.89 -34.74
C SER A 9 -6.85 7.98 -35.19
N LEU A 10 -7.46 9.16 -35.00
CA LEU A 10 -8.34 9.71 -36.04
C LEU A 10 -8.28 11.24 -36.05
N ASN A 11 -7.87 11.71 -37.22
CA ASN A 11 -7.56 13.05 -37.65
C ASN A 11 -8.86 13.82 -37.92
N ARG A 12 -8.90 15.13 -37.60
CA ARG A 12 -9.77 16.18 -38.18
C ARG A 12 -11.28 15.98 -37.93
N ILE A 13 -12.01 16.94 -37.35
CA ILE A 13 -12.81 17.95 -38.07
C ILE A 13 -13.22 19.05 -37.05
N HIS A 14 -13.08 20.32 -37.46
CA HIS A 14 -13.55 21.54 -36.79
C HIS A 14 -14.99 21.91 -37.29
N PRO A 15 -15.73 22.80 -36.62
CA PRO A 15 -16.97 22.56 -35.91
C PRO A 15 -18.23 22.75 -36.80
N THR A 16 -19.40 22.34 -36.32
CA THR A 16 -20.66 22.98 -36.71
C THR A 16 -21.66 22.70 -35.60
N GLY A 17 -22.13 23.77 -34.96
CA GLY A 17 -23.12 23.69 -33.91
C GLY A 17 -24.52 23.48 -34.45
N ILE A 18 -25.37 22.78 -33.67
CA ILE A 18 -26.80 23.05 -33.58
C ILE A 18 -27.37 22.45 -32.28
N ASN A 19 -28.22 23.26 -31.64
CA ASN A 19 -28.98 23.11 -30.41
C ASN A 19 -29.68 21.76 -30.14
N GLY A 20 -29.86 21.45 -28.85
CA GLY A 20 -31.19 21.07 -28.34
C GLY A 20 -31.28 19.84 -27.42
N THR A 21 -31.14 20.09 -26.11
CA THR A 21 -31.87 19.47 -24.97
C THR A 21 -31.84 17.94 -24.77
N ASP A 22 -30.98 17.49 -23.85
CA ASP A 22 -31.18 16.33 -22.98
C ASP A 22 -30.66 16.65 -21.55
N PRO A 23 -31.27 16.11 -20.48
CA PRO A 23 -31.10 16.59 -19.11
C PRO A 23 -29.67 16.40 -18.59
N LYS A 24 -29.04 17.52 -18.27
CA LYS A 24 -27.68 17.64 -17.79
C LYS A 24 -27.59 17.13 -16.34
N PHE A 25 -27.10 15.90 -16.17
CA PHE A 25 -26.47 15.52 -14.92
C PHE A 25 -25.38 16.57 -14.60
N PRO A 26 -25.26 17.06 -13.37
CA PRO A 26 -24.27 18.07 -13.04
C PRO A 26 -22.87 17.48 -13.27
N GLU A 27 -22.29 17.84 -14.42
CA GLU A 27 -20.90 17.62 -14.70
C GLU A 27 -20.10 18.28 -13.58
N THR A 28 -19.39 17.47 -12.80
CA THR A 28 -18.31 17.94 -11.94
C THR A 28 -17.08 18.31 -12.78
N SER A 29 -17.28 18.85 -14.00
CA SER A 29 -16.24 19.30 -14.93
C SER A 29 -15.81 20.76 -14.70
N SER A 30 -16.46 21.47 -13.78
CA SER A 30 -16.20 22.89 -13.50
C SER A 30 -15.20 23.15 -12.36
N ILE A 31 -14.74 22.11 -11.65
CA ILE A 31 -13.64 22.24 -10.67
C ILE A 31 -12.29 21.81 -11.28
N GLU A 32 -12.30 20.93 -12.29
CA GLU A 32 -11.06 20.42 -12.93
C GLU A 32 -10.40 21.44 -13.87
N ASP A 33 -11.17 22.29 -14.57
CA ASP A 33 -10.60 23.24 -15.54
C ASP A 33 -9.84 24.41 -14.88
N SER A 34 -10.26 24.85 -13.68
CA SER A 34 -9.56 25.91 -12.94
C SER A 34 -8.33 25.41 -12.18
N ALA A 35 -8.21 24.10 -11.92
CA ALA A 35 -7.03 23.48 -11.31
C ALA A 35 -5.92 23.14 -12.33
N GLN A 36 -6.25 23.10 -13.63
CA GLN A 36 -5.28 22.86 -14.71
C GLN A 36 -4.32 24.06 -14.93
N GLN A 37 -4.62 25.25 -14.42
CA GLN A 37 -3.81 26.46 -14.63
C GLN A 37 -2.68 26.70 -13.60
N GLN A 38 -2.37 25.74 -12.70
CA GLN A 38 -1.18 25.89 -11.83
C GLN A 38 -0.51 24.56 -11.43
N LEU A 39 -0.44 23.59 -12.35
CA LEU A 39 0.40 22.40 -12.18
C LEU A 39 1.79 22.65 -12.77
N GLN A 40 2.80 22.78 -11.91
CA GLN A 40 4.20 22.99 -12.30
C GLN A 40 4.82 21.77 -13.00
N TYR A 41 4.13 20.62 -12.99
CA TYR A 41 4.63 19.35 -13.55
C TYR A 41 3.47 18.48 -14.05
N ARG A 42 3.46 18.05 -15.32
CA ARG A 42 2.49 17.03 -15.80
C ARG A 42 3.06 15.62 -15.61
N VAL A 43 2.16 14.62 -15.57
CA VAL A 43 2.50 13.19 -15.34
C VAL A 43 3.51 12.64 -16.36
N ASN A 44 3.57 13.21 -17.57
CA ASN A 44 4.42 12.74 -18.66
C ASN A 44 5.60 13.68 -18.95
N ASP A 45 5.74 14.77 -18.19
CA ASP A 45 6.92 15.62 -18.27
C ASP A 45 8.08 14.92 -17.53
N ILE A 46 9.33 15.17 -17.92
CA ILE A 46 10.52 14.57 -17.28
C ILE A 46 11.32 15.70 -16.64
N PRO A 47 11.38 15.79 -15.28
CA PRO A 47 11.95 16.97 -14.64
C PRO A 47 13.44 17.04 -14.93
N GLU A 48 14.03 18.23 -14.75
CA GLU A 48 15.48 18.32 -14.74
C GLU A 48 16.05 17.27 -13.77
N TRP A 49 17.14 16.62 -14.18
CA TRP A 49 17.72 15.48 -13.47
C TRP A 49 17.95 15.72 -11.97
N LYS A 50 18.29 16.96 -11.58
CA LYS A 50 18.49 17.34 -10.18
C LYS A 50 17.18 17.34 -9.38
N GLN A 51 16.11 17.88 -9.95
CA GLN A 51 14.79 17.93 -9.31
C GLN A 51 14.19 16.52 -9.21
N CYS A 52 14.39 15.69 -10.24
CA CYS A 52 13.97 14.29 -10.24
C CYS A 52 14.62 13.50 -9.09
N ILE A 53 15.92 13.69 -8.85
CA ILE A 53 16.63 13.02 -7.74
C ILE A 53 16.12 13.52 -6.37
N LEU A 54 15.91 14.82 -6.19
CA LEU A 54 15.40 15.37 -4.93
C LEU A 54 13.98 14.90 -4.62
N LEU A 55 13.09 14.90 -5.62
CA LEU A 55 11.71 14.41 -5.49
C LEU A 55 11.68 12.90 -5.20
N GLY A 56 12.54 12.11 -5.87
CA GLY A 56 12.69 10.68 -5.62
C GLY A 56 13.21 10.38 -4.21
N LEU A 57 14.17 11.18 -3.72
CA LEU A 57 14.69 11.05 -2.35
C LEU A 57 13.60 11.39 -1.32
N GLN A 58 12.83 12.45 -1.54
CA GLN A 58 11.72 12.82 -0.68
C GLN A 58 10.66 11.71 -0.59
N GLN A 59 10.28 11.15 -1.75
CA GLN A 59 9.31 10.06 -1.80
C GLN A 59 9.84 8.79 -1.13
N THR A 60 11.14 8.53 -1.23
CA THR A 60 11.77 7.37 -0.58
C THR A 60 11.75 7.53 0.94
N MET A 61 12.08 8.72 1.46
CA MET A 61 12.10 8.98 2.90
C MET A 61 10.71 8.92 3.54
N ILE A 62 9.68 9.46 2.90
CA ILE A 62 8.31 9.37 3.43
C ILE A 62 7.79 7.92 3.44
N CYS A 63 8.11 7.15 2.41
CA CYS A 63 7.69 5.75 2.33
C CYS A 63 8.46 4.84 3.29
N PHE A 64 9.70 5.20 3.65
CA PHE A 64 10.52 4.43 4.59
C PHE A 64 9.78 4.22 5.92
N SER A 65 9.17 5.27 6.47
CA SER A 65 8.41 5.21 7.72
C SER A 65 7.24 4.22 7.66
N GLY A 66 6.51 4.21 6.53
CA GLY A 66 5.38 3.29 6.33
C GLY A 66 5.82 1.84 6.15
N CYS A 67 6.94 1.61 5.45
CA CYS A 67 7.45 0.27 5.16
C CYS A 67 8.00 -0.45 6.39
N LEU A 68 8.41 0.27 7.44
CA LEU A 68 8.93 -0.32 8.68
C LEU A 68 7.84 -0.95 9.56
N ILE A 69 6.60 -0.46 9.48
CA ILE A 69 5.53 -0.83 10.41
C ILE A 69 5.17 -2.31 10.27
N ALA A 70 5.05 -2.81 9.05
CA ALA A 70 4.70 -4.21 8.78
C ALA A 70 5.75 -5.22 9.31
N PRO A 71 7.05 -5.14 8.92
CA PRO A 71 8.06 -6.06 9.44
C PRO A 71 8.28 -5.91 10.95
N TYR A 72 8.08 -4.71 11.51
CA TYR A 72 8.11 -4.48 12.95
C TYR A 72 6.99 -5.26 13.66
N LEU A 73 5.74 -5.11 13.23
CA LEU A 73 4.59 -5.81 13.83
C LEU A 73 4.70 -7.32 13.69
N VAL A 74 5.13 -7.82 12.53
CA VAL A 74 5.36 -9.26 12.33
C VAL A 74 6.44 -9.77 13.29
N SER A 75 7.50 -8.99 13.54
CA SER A 75 8.55 -9.39 14.49
C SER A 75 8.07 -9.47 15.95
N GLU A 76 7.12 -8.61 16.33
CA GLU A 76 6.53 -8.63 17.68
C GLU A 76 5.62 -9.84 17.87
N ILE A 77 4.82 -10.18 16.86
CA ILE A 77 3.86 -11.29 16.92
C ILE A 77 4.56 -12.66 16.77
N ALA A 78 5.68 -12.72 16.05
CA ALA A 78 6.44 -13.95 15.87
C ALA A 78 7.15 -14.45 17.15
N CYS A 79 7.28 -13.63 18.19
CA CYS A 79 7.76 -14.06 19.51
C CYS A 79 9.18 -14.64 19.59
N ALA A 80 10.18 -14.03 18.96
CA ALA A 80 11.53 -14.61 18.93
C ALA A 80 12.39 -14.40 20.21
N GLY A 81 11.83 -13.88 21.31
CA GLY A 81 12.53 -13.60 22.57
C GLY A 81 13.82 -12.79 22.41
N ILE A 82 14.95 -13.32 22.88
CA ILE A 82 16.28 -12.70 22.77
C ILE A 82 16.77 -12.47 21.32
N ALA A 83 16.25 -13.23 20.34
CA ALA A 83 16.63 -13.14 18.94
C ALA A 83 15.75 -12.16 18.14
N THR A 84 14.77 -11.52 18.78
CA THR A 84 13.84 -10.56 18.15
C THR A 84 14.54 -9.45 17.39
N THR A 85 15.62 -8.88 17.94
CA THR A 85 16.37 -7.79 17.29
C THR A 85 17.03 -8.26 15.99
N ALA A 86 17.68 -9.42 16.00
CA ALA A 86 18.34 -9.97 14.82
C ALA A 86 17.32 -10.32 13.72
N LEU A 87 16.20 -10.93 14.11
CA LEU A 87 15.11 -11.27 13.20
C LEU A 87 14.46 -10.02 12.61
N ARG A 88 14.19 -9.01 13.42
CA ARG A 88 13.60 -7.72 13.00
C ARG A 88 14.47 -7.04 11.95
N VAL A 89 15.78 -6.94 12.17
CA VAL A 89 16.71 -6.33 11.21
C VAL A 89 16.69 -7.09 9.88
N ARG A 90 16.68 -8.43 9.92
CA ARG A 90 16.59 -9.27 8.71
C ARG A 90 15.30 -9.06 7.94
N LEU A 91 14.15 -9.01 8.64
CA LEU A 91 12.84 -8.77 8.04
C LEU A 91 12.78 -7.37 7.40
N ILE A 92 13.23 -6.33 8.11
CA ILE A 92 13.27 -4.95 7.61
C ILE A 92 14.12 -4.85 6.33
N SER A 93 15.34 -5.42 6.36
CA SER A 93 16.24 -5.41 5.19
C SER A 93 15.59 -6.11 3.98
N SER A 94 15.00 -7.29 4.19
CA SER A 94 14.33 -8.03 3.12
C SER A 94 13.11 -7.31 2.55
N ALA A 95 12.32 -6.64 3.41
CA ALA A 95 11.13 -5.89 3.00
C ALA A 95 11.49 -4.69 2.12
N PHE A 96 12.57 -3.96 2.45
CA PHE A 96 13.05 -2.85 1.61
C PHE A 96 13.54 -3.31 0.25
N ILE A 97 14.31 -4.41 0.21
CA ILE A 97 14.77 -4.99 -1.06
C ILE A 97 13.59 -5.44 -1.92
N VAL A 98 12.61 -6.16 -1.34
CA VAL A 98 11.39 -6.58 -2.04
C VAL A 98 10.58 -5.39 -2.55
N THR A 99 10.38 -4.37 -1.73
CA THR A 99 9.64 -3.14 -2.09
C THR A 99 10.32 -2.42 -3.25
N GLY A 100 11.66 -2.31 -3.21
CA GLY A 100 12.45 -1.70 -4.29
C GLY A 100 12.37 -2.49 -5.61
N VAL A 101 12.62 -3.80 -5.55
CA VAL A 101 12.56 -4.68 -6.73
C VAL A 101 11.15 -4.69 -7.34
N THR A 102 10.12 -4.76 -6.50
CA THR A 102 8.73 -4.77 -6.96
C THR A 102 8.35 -3.44 -7.60
N THR A 103 8.74 -2.31 -6.98
CA THR A 103 8.49 -0.97 -7.53
C THR A 103 9.21 -0.76 -8.85
N PHE A 104 10.46 -1.24 -8.95
CA PHE A 104 11.22 -1.20 -10.20
C PHE A 104 10.53 -2.03 -11.29
N MET A 105 10.12 -3.26 -10.96
CA MET A 105 9.44 -4.14 -11.92
C MET A 105 8.07 -3.60 -12.35
N GLN A 106 7.30 -3.01 -11.42
CA GLN A 106 6.02 -2.35 -11.70
C GLN A 106 6.19 -1.12 -12.59
N SER A 107 7.26 -0.34 -12.37
CA SER A 107 7.55 0.86 -13.17
C SER A 107 8.09 0.51 -14.56
N ALA A 108 8.87 -0.59 -14.67
CA ALA A 108 9.48 -1.03 -15.92
C ALA A 108 8.53 -1.83 -16.83
N LEU A 109 7.72 -2.74 -16.28
CA LEU A 109 6.85 -3.66 -17.04
C LEU A 109 5.35 -3.32 -16.93
N GLY A 110 4.96 -2.52 -15.95
CA GLY A 110 3.55 -2.25 -15.63
C GLY A 110 3.01 -0.98 -16.30
N LEU A 111 2.35 -0.14 -15.50
CA LEU A 111 1.56 1.02 -15.96
C LEU A 111 2.41 2.23 -16.39
N ARG A 112 3.75 2.09 -16.41
CA ARG A 112 4.73 3.15 -16.68
C ARG A 112 4.55 4.41 -15.82
N LEU A 113 3.85 4.27 -14.68
CA LEU A 113 3.72 5.28 -13.64
C LEU A 113 4.56 4.87 -12.44
N ALA A 114 5.29 5.82 -11.87
CA ALA A 114 6.09 5.63 -10.66
C ALA A 114 5.16 5.52 -9.44
N ILE A 115 4.68 4.31 -9.14
CA ILE A 115 3.88 4.00 -7.97
C ILE A 115 4.74 3.14 -7.04
N LEU A 116 5.02 3.66 -5.83
CA LEU A 116 5.77 2.92 -4.83
C LEU A 116 4.89 1.80 -4.27
N GLN A 117 5.31 0.56 -4.45
CA GLN A 117 4.60 -0.61 -3.99
C GLN A 117 5.23 -1.11 -2.69
N GLY A 118 4.48 -1.06 -1.59
CA GLY A 118 4.93 -1.46 -0.27
C GLY A 118 3.88 -2.25 0.51
N PRO A 119 4.19 -2.65 1.75
CA PRO A 119 3.23 -3.35 2.61
C PRO A 119 2.03 -2.45 2.92
N SER A 120 0.83 -3.02 2.82
CA SER A 120 -0.42 -2.28 3.03
C SER A 120 -0.86 -2.33 4.50
N PHE A 121 -1.34 -1.20 5.02
CA PHE A 121 -1.95 -1.12 6.35
C PHE A 121 -3.20 -2.00 6.51
N THR A 122 -3.82 -2.41 5.39
CA THR A 122 -4.95 -3.34 5.40
C THR A 122 -4.57 -4.73 5.92
N PHE A 123 -3.27 -5.04 6.04
CA PHE A 123 -2.80 -6.30 6.62
C PHE A 123 -2.79 -6.28 8.17
N LEU A 124 -2.88 -5.11 8.81
CA LEU A 124 -2.83 -5.00 10.28
C LEU A 124 -4.00 -5.73 10.97
N PRO A 125 -5.28 -5.57 10.55
CA PRO A 125 -6.38 -6.25 11.23
C PRO A 125 -6.29 -7.78 11.17
N PRO A 126 -6.02 -8.41 10.00
CA PRO A 126 -5.73 -9.84 9.95
C PRO A 126 -4.57 -10.25 10.85
N LEU A 127 -3.51 -9.45 10.88
CA LEU A 127 -2.33 -9.72 11.69
C LEU A 127 -2.62 -9.70 13.21
N PHE A 128 -3.47 -8.77 13.68
CA PHE A 128 -3.95 -8.78 15.08
C PHE A 128 -4.89 -9.94 15.37
N ALA A 129 -5.70 -10.36 14.40
CA ALA A 129 -6.49 -11.57 14.55
C ALA A 129 -5.57 -12.79 14.74
N PHE A 130 -4.50 -12.91 13.93
CA PHE A 130 -3.49 -13.96 14.11
C PHE A 130 -2.80 -13.89 15.49
N ALA A 131 -2.50 -12.71 16.01
CA ALA A 131 -1.90 -12.54 17.33
C ALA A 131 -2.82 -13.01 18.47
N SER A 132 -4.14 -13.01 18.26
CA SER A 132 -5.13 -13.46 19.24
C SER A 132 -5.33 -14.99 19.27
N LEU A 133 -4.76 -15.73 18.31
CA LEU A 133 -4.90 -17.19 18.25
C LEU A 133 -4.01 -17.87 19.31
N PRO A 134 -4.56 -18.82 20.10
CA PRO A 134 -3.83 -19.49 21.17
C PRO A 134 -2.65 -20.34 20.69
N GLU A 135 -2.64 -20.75 19.41
CA GLU A 135 -1.52 -21.47 18.78
C GLU A 135 -0.30 -20.57 18.52
N ILE A 136 -0.52 -19.27 18.31
CA ILE A 136 0.51 -18.27 18.01
C ILE A 136 0.82 -17.40 19.23
N GLN A 137 0.03 -17.52 20.30
CA GLN A 137 0.21 -16.72 21.52
C GLN A 137 1.56 -16.98 22.17
N CYS A 138 2.35 -15.91 22.27
CA CYS A 138 3.52 -15.79 23.12
C CYS A 138 3.17 -16.08 24.59
N ASN A 139 3.34 -17.31 25.05
CA ASN A 139 3.30 -17.62 26.48
C ASN A 139 4.70 -17.59 27.14
N ALA A 140 5.72 -17.16 26.40
CA ALA A 140 7.11 -17.08 26.85
C ALA A 140 7.50 -15.65 27.25
N THR A 141 8.24 -15.50 28.34
CA THR A 141 8.75 -14.20 28.81
C THR A 141 9.97 -13.80 28.00
N SER A 142 10.26 -12.50 27.89
CA SER A 142 11.37 -11.90 27.13
C SER A 142 12.79 -12.40 27.47
N SER A 143 12.92 -13.28 28.47
CA SER A 143 14.18 -13.88 28.94
C SER A 143 14.31 -15.38 28.63
N ASP A 144 13.28 -16.01 28.08
CA ASP A 144 13.31 -17.43 27.71
C ASP A 144 13.91 -17.62 26.31
N ILE A 145 14.73 -18.65 26.16
CA ILE A 145 15.30 -19.04 24.87
C ILE A 145 14.24 -19.85 24.13
N ILE A 146 13.46 -19.17 23.28
CA ILE A 146 12.52 -19.84 22.38
C ILE A 146 13.32 -20.52 21.26
N PRO A 147 13.14 -21.84 21.04
CA PRO A 147 13.83 -22.55 19.97
C PRO A 147 13.43 -22.00 18.60
N GLU A 148 14.39 -21.99 17.67
CA GLU A 148 14.27 -21.35 16.36
C GLU A 148 13.13 -21.92 15.49
N GLU A 149 12.81 -23.19 15.68
CA GLU A 149 11.68 -23.83 15.00
C GLU A 149 10.33 -23.12 15.23
N ILE A 150 10.04 -22.66 16.46
CA ILE A 150 8.70 -22.17 16.83
C ILE A 150 8.41 -20.82 16.17
N TYR A 151 9.32 -19.84 16.31
CA TYR A 151 9.08 -18.52 15.72
C TYR A 151 9.16 -18.53 14.20
N LEU A 152 9.96 -19.42 13.60
CA LEU A 152 10.00 -19.59 12.15
C LEU A 152 8.74 -20.25 11.60
N GLU A 153 8.15 -21.20 12.33
CA GLU A 153 6.87 -21.81 11.95
C GLU A 153 5.77 -20.75 11.89
N ASN A 154 5.66 -19.90 12.91
CA ASN A 154 4.70 -18.79 12.94
C ASN A 154 4.84 -17.85 11.73
N ILE A 155 6.08 -17.44 11.40
CA ILE A 155 6.35 -16.58 10.24
C ILE A 155 6.01 -17.28 8.92
N ARG A 156 6.32 -18.57 8.80
CA ARG A 156 5.99 -19.36 7.60
C ARG A 156 4.48 -19.50 7.44
N THR A 157 3.74 -19.71 8.52
CA THR A 157 2.27 -19.80 8.50
C THR A 157 1.64 -18.48 8.05
N ILE A 158 2.12 -17.34 8.58
CA ILE A 158 1.65 -16.00 8.17
C ILE A 158 1.94 -15.75 6.68
N GLN A 159 3.17 -16.02 6.23
CA GLN A 159 3.56 -15.84 4.83
C GLN A 159 2.80 -16.79 3.89
N GLY A 160 2.57 -18.04 4.30
CA GLY A 160 1.81 -19.03 3.52
C GLY A 160 0.36 -18.63 3.35
N SER A 161 -0.29 -18.13 4.41
CA SER A 161 -1.65 -17.59 4.34
C SER A 161 -1.75 -16.40 3.40
N LEU A 162 -0.74 -15.51 3.41
CA LEU A 162 -0.66 -14.38 2.49
C LEU A 162 -0.49 -14.80 1.04
N MET A 163 0.33 -15.83 0.78
CA MET A 163 0.51 -16.40 -0.55
C MET A 163 -0.78 -16.99 -1.09
N LEU A 164 -1.51 -17.76 -0.28
CA LEU A 164 -2.78 -18.37 -0.67
C LEU A 164 -3.87 -17.30 -0.92
N SER A 165 -3.90 -16.27 -0.07
CA SER A 165 -4.78 -15.11 -0.26
C SER A 165 -4.49 -14.40 -1.59
N SER A 166 -3.22 -14.13 -1.88
CA SER A 166 -2.79 -13.49 -3.13
C SER A 166 -3.14 -14.31 -4.37
N LEU A 167 -2.96 -15.63 -4.31
CA LEU A 167 -3.35 -16.54 -5.39
C LEU A 167 -4.87 -16.50 -5.62
N SER A 168 -5.66 -16.46 -4.55
CA SER A 168 -7.11 -16.35 -4.62
C SER A 168 -7.54 -15.02 -5.26
N LEU A 169 -6.87 -13.91 -4.95
CA LEU A 169 -7.13 -12.62 -5.59
C LEU A 169 -6.80 -12.62 -7.08
N ILE A 170 -5.74 -13.30 -7.50
CA ILE A 170 -5.39 -13.46 -8.92
C ILE A 170 -6.48 -14.26 -9.66
N LEU A 171 -7.01 -15.32 -9.04
CA LEU A 171 -8.13 -16.10 -9.59
C LEU A 171 -9.41 -15.26 -9.70
N LEU A 172 -9.75 -14.47 -8.67
CA LEU A 172 -10.90 -13.56 -8.72
C LEU A 172 -10.71 -12.44 -9.75
N GLY A 173 -9.47 -11.99 -9.95
CA GLY A 173 -9.11 -11.03 -10.98
C GLY A 173 -9.25 -11.61 -12.39
N SER A 174 -8.78 -12.83 -12.61
CA SER A 174 -8.86 -13.49 -13.92
C SER A 174 -10.28 -13.90 -14.32
N CYS A 175 -11.15 -14.22 -13.35
CA CYS A 175 -12.57 -14.46 -13.58
C CYS A 175 -13.37 -13.19 -13.94
N GLY A 176 -12.78 -11.99 -13.92
CA GLY A 176 -13.44 -10.74 -14.28
C GLY A 176 -14.45 -10.22 -13.24
N LEU A 177 -14.64 -10.94 -12.13
CA LEU A 177 -15.57 -10.57 -11.05
C LEU A 177 -15.19 -9.24 -10.40
N ILE A 178 -13.89 -8.96 -10.32
CA ILE A 178 -13.36 -7.71 -9.78
C ILE A 178 -13.90 -6.47 -10.52
N GLY A 179 -14.21 -6.59 -11.82
CA GLY A 179 -14.76 -5.50 -12.62
C GLY A 179 -16.22 -5.18 -12.26
N VAL A 180 -17.01 -6.19 -11.89
CA VAL A 180 -18.40 -6.01 -11.45
C VAL A 180 -18.44 -5.36 -10.07
N ILE A 181 -17.59 -5.83 -9.15
CA ILE A 181 -17.51 -5.30 -7.78
C ILE A 181 -16.98 -3.86 -7.80
N ALA A 182 -16.02 -3.55 -8.68
CA ALA A 182 -15.48 -2.19 -8.84
C ALA A 182 -16.54 -1.14 -9.22
N ARG A 183 -17.71 -1.53 -9.76
CA ARG A 183 -18.83 -0.62 -10.03
C ARG A 183 -19.54 -0.15 -8.76
N TYR A 184 -19.47 -0.94 -7.68
CA TYR A 184 -20.10 -0.62 -6.39
C TYR A 184 -19.14 0.07 -5.42
N ILE A 185 -17.83 -0.08 -5.62
CA ILE A 185 -16.79 0.54 -4.79
C ILE A 185 -16.51 1.95 -5.31
N GLY A 186 -17.12 2.95 -4.65
CA GLY A 186 -16.90 4.36 -4.93
C GLY A 186 -15.96 5.04 -3.91
N PRO A 187 -15.54 6.29 -4.17
CA PRO A 187 -14.79 7.08 -3.18
C PRO A 187 -15.58 7.26 -1.87
N VAL A 188 -16.92 7.34 -1.98
CA VAL A 188 -17.84 7.46 -0.84
C VAL A 188 -17.75 6.26 0.13
N THR A 189 -17.38 5.07 -0.35
CA THR A 189 -17.20 3.89 0.50
C THR A 189 -15.73 3.67 0.89
N ILE A 190 -14.77 4.04 0.04
CA ILE A 190 -13.34 3.83 0.33
C ILE A 190 -12.86 4.79 1.44
N CYS A 191 -13.24 6.07 1.39
CA CYS A 191 -12.83 7.05 2.39
C CYS A 191 -13.21 6.63 3.83
N PRO A 192 -14.48 6.29 4.13
CA PRO A 192 -14.84 5.87 5.49
C PRO A 192 -14.16 4.56 5.90
N LEU A 193 -13.91 3.62 4.97
CA LEU A 193 -13.16 2.40 5.28
C LEU A 193 -11.72 2.70 5.71
N LEU A 194 -11.03 3.61 5.02
CA LEU A 194 -9.67 4.03 5.39
C LEU A 194 -9.65 4.79 6.73
N ILE A 195 -10.66 5.62 6.99
CA ILE A 195 -10.80 6.30 8.29
C ILE A 195 -10.97 5.28 9.41
N LEU A 196 -11.87 4.30 9.25
CA LEU A 196 -12.08 3.24 10.23
C LEU A 196 -10.83 2.39 10.45
N LEU A 197 -10.10 2.09 9.38
CA LEU A 197 -8.81 1.39 9.47
C LEU A 197 -7.80 2.21 10.29
N CYS A 198 -7.66 3.51 10.01
CA CYS A 198 -6.75 4.38 10.77
C CYS A 198 -7.17 4.50 12.25
N VAL A 199 -8.46 4.72 12.51
CA VAL A 199 -8.99 4.81 13.87
C VAL A 199 -8.76 3.50 14.64
N GLY A 200 -8.98 2.34 14.02
CA GLY A 200 -8.75 1.04 14.66
C GLY A 200 -7.28 0.76 15.02
N ASN A 201 -6.34 1.39 14.31
CA ASN A 201 -4.91 1.22 14.56
C ASN A 201 -4.30 2.29 15.47
N VAL A 202 -5.10 3.28 15.91
CA VAL A 202 -4.59 4.41 16.70
C VAL A 202 -3.93 3.97 18.00
N HIS A 203 -4.49 2.96 18.67
CA HIS A 203 -3.97 2.45 19.94
C HIS A 203 -2.52 1.95 19.82
N VAL A 204 -2.24 1.22 18.75
CA VAL A 204 -0.91 0.67 18.47
C VAL A 204 0.09 1.79 18.16
N ILE A 205 -0.34 2.80 17.42
CA ILE A 205 0.49 3.95 17.07
C ILE A 205 0.84 4.76 18.33
N VAL A 206 -0.14 5.00 19.20
CA VAL A 206 0.04 5.78 20.44
C VAL A 206 0.97 5.04 21.40
N GLU A 207 0.72 3.77 21.68
CA GLU A 207 1.54 2.97 22.61
C GLU A 207 3.01 2.92 22.18
N LYS A 208 3.27 2.78 20.86
CA LYS A 208 4.63 2.73 20.33
C LYS A 208 5.28 4.12 20.23
N ALA A 209 4.50 5.18 20.00
CA ALA A 209 5.00 6.55 20.04
C ALA A 209 5.44 6.95 21.47
N GLU A 210 4.66 6.56 22.49
CA GLU A 210 4.97 6.81 23.91
C GLU A 210 6.24 6.09 24.39
N MET A 211 6.66 5.01 23.73
CA MET A 211 7.91 4.30 24.06
C MET A 211 9.16 4.91 23.41
N HIS A 212 9.02 5.81 22.43
CA HIS A 212 10.15 6.35 21.65
C HIS A 212 10.24 7.89 21.59
N TRP A 213 9.24 8.63 22.10
CA TRP A 213 9.20 10.10 22.02
C TRP A 213 10.41 10.81 22.65
N ILE A 214 11.12 10.21 23.61
CA ILE A 214 12.34 10.78 24.21
C ILE A 214 13.55 10.77 23.25
N SER A 215 13.51 9.99 22.16
CA SER A 215 14.58 9.91 21.16
C SER A 215 14.38 10.84 19.96
N ILE A 216 13.27 11.60 19.93
CA ILE A 216 12.86 12.46 18.79
C ILE A 216 12.75 13.95 19.16
N ALA A 217 13.05 14.31 20.40
CA ALA A 217 13.34 15.68 20.84
C ALA A 217 14.85 15.84 21.08
#